data_AF-A0AAX3LKX7-F1
#
_entry.id   AF-A0AAX3LKX7-F1
#
_cell.length_a   1.000
_cell.length_b   1.000
_cell.length_c   1.000
_cell.angle_alpha   90.00
_cell.angle_beta   90.00
_cell.angle_gamma   90.00
#
_symmetry.space_group_name_H-M   'P 1'
#
loop_
_entity.id
_entity.type
_entity.pdbx_description
1 polymer ?
#
loop_
_entity_poly.entity_id
_entity_poly.type
_entity_poly.pdbx_seq_one_letter_code
_entity_poly.pdbx_strand_id
1 'polypeptide(L)'
;MTFERTKSGQQNRAAFLGVDYVCYVEGGGGFSDFSDDVVFWQTVLEVLRPDLKIHFLARGGKPELEARARDIISKGIDHALVAMDSDFDELLNDKINDRRVLYTHGYSWENDIFPKQMLAILYAHKIRASSPPAAEVAELSNKYDEMSTRIRWPVRADYYAFVAKSSVLPRNAPGRVISKCRITGYPLVMQTELRKLCRQANSGTQARTLPNLTKLAEPMRYCAGKVYAHLVHLLVTGVLRAFSRNASLTPVHLIDMALLKMPEYLRRNNTDSVVMFHAGQAALI
;
A
#
# COMPACT_ATOMS: atom_id res chain seq x y z
N MET A 1 26.81 18.11 -7.52
CA MET A 1 27.23 17.25 -6.39
C MET A 1 27.23 15.79 -6.83
N THR A 2 28.36 15.11 -6.64
CA THR A 2 28.74 13.84 -7.30
C THR A 2 28.53 12.61 -6.39
N PHE A 3 27.86 12.79 -5.24
CA PHE A 3 27.71 11.77 -4.19
C PHE A 3 26.91 10.53 -4.62
N GLU A 4 25.97 10.69 -5.57
CA GLU A 4 25.15 9.56 -6.05
C GLU A 4 25.84 8.75 -7.16
N ARG A 5 26.98 9.21 -7.70
CA ARG A 5 27.63 8.58 -8.86
C ARG A 5 28.79 7.64 -8.51
N THR A 6 29.41 7.79 -7.35
CA THR A 6 30.55 6.94 -6.94
C THR A 6 30.15 5.97 -5.84
N LYS A 7 30.71 4.75 -5.88
CA LYS A 7 30.53 3.75 -4.82
C LYS A 7 30.91 4.32 -3.45
N SER A 8 32.03 5.02 -3.36
CA SER A 8 32.49 5.65 -2.11
C SER A 8 31.52 6.73 -1.61
N GLY A 9 30.93 7.52 -2.50
CA GLY A 9 29.92 8.52 -2.14
C GLY A 9 28.67 7.88 -1.57
N GLN A 10 28.16 6.81 -2.19
CA GLN A 10 27.00 6.08 -1.69
C GLN A 10 27.30 5.35 -0.37
N GLN A 11 28.47 4.70 -0.23
CA GLN A 11 28.89 4.00 1.00
C GLN A 11 28.99 4.95 2.20
N ASN A 12 29.57 6.13 1.99
CA ASN A 12 29.84 7.08 3.07
C ASN A 12 28.65 8.00 3.37
N ARG A 13 27.52 7.86 2.65
CA ARG A 13 26.39 8.78 2.78
C ARG A 13 25.75 8.71 4.16
N ALA A 14 25.55 7.51 4.68
CA ALA A 14 25.00 7.31 6.02
C ALA A 14 25.89 7.97 7.09
N ALA A 15 27.21 7.74 7.00
CA ALA A 15 28.20 8.37 7.89
C ALA A 15 28.19 9.91 7.79
N PHE A 16 28.12 10.46 6.57
CA PHE A 16 28.04 11.91 6.36
C PHE A 16 26.78 12.53 6.97
N LEU A 17 25.65 11.80 6.91
CA LEU A 17 24.37 12.24 7.48
C LEU A 17 24.24 11.92 8.98
N GLY A 18 25.19 11.21 9.58
CA GLY A 18 25.14 10.81 10.99
C GLY A 18 24.01 9.82 11.30
N VAL A 19 23.67 8.95 10.34
CA VAL A 19 22.62 7.93 10.44
C VAL A 19 23.19 6.53 10.20
N ASP A 20 22.47 5.50 10.66
CA ASP A 20 22.87 4.10 10.47
C ASP A 20 22.58 3.62 9.04
N TYR A 21 21.47 4.11 8.46
CA TYR A 21 21.03 3.76 7.12
C TYR A 21 20.46 4.95 6.35
N VAL A 22 20.64 4.93 5.03
CA VAL A 22 19.85 5.76 4.10
C VAL A 22 18.83 4.86 3.41
N CYS A 23 17.55 5.18 3.50
CA CYS A 23 16.47 4.42 2.88
C CYS A 23 15.90 5.19 1.67
N TYR A 24 15.97 4.57 0.50
CA TYR A 24 15.40 5.11 -0.74
C TYR A 24 13.97 4.61 -0.93
N VAL A 25 13.04 5.52 -1.14
CA VAL A 25 11.60 5.21 -1.30
C VAL A 25 11.01 5.85 -2.54
N GLU A 26 9.80 5.44 -2.93
CA GLU A 26 9.12 5.97 -4.10
C GLU A 26 8.70 7.45 -3.91
N GLY A 27 8.54 8.16 -5.03
CA GLY A 27 8.11 9.55 -5.07
C GLY A 27 9.23 10.54 -5.45
N GLY A 28 9.02 11.82 -5.18
CA GLY A 28 10.02 12.87 -5.41
C GLY A 28 10.11 13.36 -6.87
N GLY A 29 8.98 13.40 -7.59
CA GLY A 29 8.86 13.90 -8.98
C GLY A 29 9.09 15.40 -9.19
N GLY A 30 10.07 15.99 -8.48
CA GLY A 30 10.51 17.38 -8.64
C GLY A 30 10.19 18.25 -7.44
N PHE A 31 11.09 18.28 -6.44
CA PHE A 31 11.24 19.33 -5.42
C PHE A 31 10.59 19.15 -4.02
N SER A 32 9.82 18.09 -3.72
CA SER A 32 9.39 17.83 -2.33
C SER A 32 9.96 16.52 -1.77
N ASP A 33 10.70 16.63 -0.67
CA ASP A 33 11.17 15.48 0.11
C ASP A 33 10.04 14.84 0.96
N PHE A 34 8.84 15.43 0.91
CA PHE A 34 7.64 14.96 1.60
C PHE A 34 6.74 14.19 0.62
N SER A 35 6.71 12.86 0.75
CA SER A 35 5.72 11.98 0.10
C SER A 35 5.07 11.08 1.14
N ASP A 36 3.85 10.61 0.86
CA ASP A 36 3.15 9.65 1.72
C ASP A 36 3.96 8.36 1.89
N ASP A 37 4.71 7.95 0.85
CA ASP A 37 5.67 6.83 0.90
C ASP A 37 6.76 7.04 1.96
N VAL A 38 7.35 8.24 2.04
CA VAL A 38 8.34 8.59 3.07
C VAL A 38 7.70 8.49 4.45
N VAL A 39 6.53 9.08 4.65
CA VAL A 39 5.83 9.07 5.95
C VAL A 39 5.50 7.64 6.36
N PHE A 40 5.00 6.81 5.45
CA PHE A 40 4.69 5.40 5.70
C PHE A 40 5.93 4.62 6.13
N TRP A 41 6.99 4.63 5.32
CA TRP A 41 8.21 3.86 5.59
C TRP A 41 8.96 4.32 6.82
N GLN A 42 9.01 5.65 7.04
CA GLN A 42 9.52 6.22 8.27
C GLN A 42 8.75 5.72 9.48
N THR A 43 7.42 5.78 9.43
CA THR A 43 6.57 5.32 10.53
C THR A 43 6.76 3.84 10.84
N VAL A 44 6.83 2.98 9.82
CA VAL A 44 7.03 1.54 9.99
C VAL A 44 8.37 1.25 10.66
N LEU A 45 9.45 1.84 10.15
CA LEU A 45 10.80 1.55 10.65
C LEU A 45 11.09 2.21 12.00
N GLU A 46 10.57 3.40 12.29
CA GLU A 46 10.71 4.02 13.63
C GLU A 46 10.02 3.19 14.72
N VAL A 47 8.93 2.50 14.38
CA VAL A 47 8.19 1.66 15.34
C VAL A 47 8.86 0.30 15.52
N LEU A 48 9.34 -0.30 14.45
CA LEU A 48 9.91 -1.66 14.47
C LEU A 48 11.41 -1.69 14.75
N ARG A 49 12.13 -0.61 14.45
CA ARG A 49 13.57 -0.40 14.68
C ARG A 49 13.85 0.96 15.32
N PRO A 50 13.31 1.22 16.53
CA PRO A 50 13.55 2.47 17.24
C PRO A 50 15.02 2.66 17.65
N ASP A 51 15.82 1.59 17.56
CA ASP A 51 17.26 1.58 17.79
C ASP A 51 18.08 2.18 16.64
N LEU A 52 17.50 2.26 15.43
CA LEU A 52 18.19 2.74 14.23
C LEU A 52 17.81 4.17 13.88
N LYS A 53 18.81 4.96 13.48
CA LYS A 53 18.63 6.24 12.80
C LYS A 53 18.64 6.00 11.30
N ILE A 54 17.53 6.32 10.64
CA ILE A 54 17.36 6.10 9.20
C ILE A 54 16.98 7.41 8.54
N HIS A 55 17.70 7.78 7.48
CA HIS A 55 17.37 8.95 6.66
C HIS A 55 16.66 8.52 5.38
N PHE A 56 15.46 9.05 5.14
CA PHE A 56 14.61 8.67 4.01
C PHE A 56 14.78 9.64 2.83
N LEU A 57 14.81 9.08 1.61
CA LEU A 57 14.96 9.84 0.38
C LEU A 57 14.00 9.34 -0.69
N ALA A 58 13.06 10.19 -1.11
CA ALA A 58 12.21 9.92 -2.26
C ALA A 58 13.03 9.98 -3.57
N ARG A 59 12.99 8.92 -4.39
CA ARG A 59 13.88 8.77 -5.56
C ARG A 59 13.26 8.01 -6.75
N GLY A 60 12.22 8.58 -7.33
CA GLY A 60 11.61 8.12 -8.58
C GLY A 60 10.50 7.10 -8.34
N GLY A 61 10.14 6.37 -9.40
CA GLY A 61 9.20 5.25 -9.28
C GLY A 61 9.94 3.94 -9.02
N LYS A 62 9.16 2.87 -8.96
CA LYS A 62 9.65 1.50 -8.82
C LYS A 62 10.79 1.11 -9.77
N PRO A 63 10.78 1.39 -11.10
CA PRO A 63 11.89 1.02 -11.97
C PRO A 63 13.23 1.66 -11.56
N GLU A 64 13.20 2.92 -11.12
CA GLU A 64 14.38 3.60 -10.60
C GLU A 64 14.87 3.01 -9.28
N LEU A 65 13.94 2.62 -8.39
CA LEU A 65 14.27 1.95 -7.14
C LEU A 65 14.85 0.55 -7.35
N GLU A 66 14.29 -0.25 -8.24
CA GLU A 66 14.82 -1.58 -8.55
C GLU A 66 16.24 -1.49 -9.13
N ALA A 67 16.48 -0.55 -10.04
CA ALA A 67 17.81 -0.31 -10.58
C ALA A 67 18.80 0.06 -9.47
N ARG A 68 18.37 0.92 -8.53
CA ARG A 68 19.17 1.31 -7.37
C ARG A 68 19.41 0.15 -6.42
N ALA A 69 18.42 -0.69 -6.15
CA ALA A 69 18.57 -1.88 -5.32
C ALA A 69 19.63 -2.83 -5.89
N ARG A 70 19.56 -3.12 -7.20
CA ARG A 70 20.57 -3.96 -7.88
C ARG A 70 21.97 -3.32 -7.84
N ASP A 71 22.07 -2.00 -7.95
CA ASP A 71 23.33 -1.26 -7.83
C ASP A 71 23.93 -1.38 -6.42
N ILE A 72 23.12 -1.17 -5.37
CA ILE A 72 23.49 -1.34 -3.95
C ILE A 72 24.00 -2.75 -3.68
N ILE A 73 23.28 -3.75 -4.17
CA ILE A 73 23.60 -5.16 -3.99
C ILE A 73 24.92 -5.49 -4.67
N SER A 74 25.03 -5.18 -5.98
CA SER A 74 26.22 -5.51 -6.77
C SER A 74 27.49 -4.81 -6.28
N LYS A 75 27.35 -3.61 -5.70
CA LYS A 75 28.48 -2.86 -5.13
C LYS A 75 28.82 -3.23 -3.70
N GLY A 76 27.98 -4.00 -3.00
CA GLY A 76 28.17 -4.32 -1.58
C GLY A 76 28.05 -3.11 -0.68
N ILE A 77 27.04 -2.26 -0.91
CA ILE A 77 26.77 -1.11 -0.05
C ILE A 77 25.89 -1.57 1.10
N ASP A 78 26.39 -1.46 2.34
CA ASP A 78 25.74 -2.03 3.53
C ASP A 78 24.75 -1.07 4.18
N HIS A 79 25.06 0.23 4.24
CA HIS A 79 24.28 1.25 4.94
C HIS A 79 23.22 1.93 4.05
N ALA A 80 22.70 1.19 3.07
CA ALA A 80 21.68 1.65 2.15
C ALA A 80 20.54 0.63 2.05
N LEU A 81 19.31 1.13 2.19
CA LEU A 81 18.08 0.38 2.05
C LEU A 81 17.29 0.93 0.86
N VAL A 82 16.45 0.09 0.26
CA VAL A 82 15.45 0.50 -0.73
C VAL A 82 14.12 -0.07 -0.30
N ALA A 83 13.09 0.76 -0.19
CA ALA A 83 11.74 0.33 0.16
C ALA A 83 10.76 0.72 -0.94
N MET A 84 9.97 -0.23 -1.44
CA MET A 84 9.12 -0.04 -2.61
C MET A 84 7.79 -0.79 -2.52
N ASP A 85 6.84 -0.42 -3.37
CA ASP A 85 5.56 -1.12 -3.47
C ASP A 85 5.75 -2.53 -4.06
N SER A 86 5.03 -3.53 -3.54
CA SER A 86 5.11 -4.91 -4.06
C SER A 86 4.44 -5.09 -5.42
N ASP A 87 3.48 -4.24 -5.81
CA ASP A 87 2.55 -4.48 -6.92
C ASP A 87 2.04 -5.94 -6.94
N PHE A 88 2.47 -6.70 -7.95
CA PHE A 88 2.23 -8.13 -8.11
C PHE A 88 3.51 -8.97 -8.04
N ASP A 89 4.65 -8.41 -7.60
CA ASP A 89 5.96 -9.06 -7.64
C ASP A 89 5.97 -10.39 -6.88
N GLU A 90 5.24 -10.49 -5.76
CA GLU A 90 5.11 -11.74 -5.01
C GLU A 90 4.38 -12.84 -5.81
N LEU A 91 3.39 -12.44 -6.59
CA LEU A 91 2.63 -13.35 -7.45
C LEU A 91 3.41 -13.73 -8.71
N LEU A 92 4.29 -12.84 -9.17
CA LEU A 92 5.15 -13.04 -10.35
C LEU A 92 6.50 -13.66 -10.00
N ASN A 93 6.83 -13.75 -8.71
CA ASN A 93 8.14 -14.17 -8.21
C ASN A 93 9.28 -13.24 -8.68
N ASP A 94 8.99 -11.94 -8.77
CA ASP A 94 9.91 -10.90 -9.25
C ASP A 94 10.55 -10.09 -8.12
N LYS A 95 10.26 -10.41 -6.85
CA LYS A 95 10.88 -9.74 -5.69
C LYS A 95 12.39 -9.94 -5.65
N ILE A 96 13.12 -8.87 -5.37
CA ILE A 96 14.56 -8.91 -5.10
C ILE A 96 14.76 -9.41 -3.67
N ASN A 97 15.30 -10.63 -3.53
CA ASN A 97 15.53 -11.25 -2.22
C ASN A 97 16.88 -10.81 -1.62
N ASP A 98 16.90 -9.69 -0.91
CA ASP A 98 18.06 -9.17 -0.18
C ASP A 98 17.59 -8.37 1.04
N ARG A 99 18.33 -8.44 2.16
CA ARG A 99 17.99 -7.74 3.42
C ARG A 99 17.88 -6.21 3.27
N ARG A 100 18.52 -5.65 2.22
CA ARG A 100 18.53 -4.21 1.93
C ARG A 100 17.33 -3.77 1.11
N VAL A 101 16.46 -4.70 0.70
CA VAL A 101 15.27 -4.42 -0.11
C VAL A 101 14.03 -4.75 0.71
N LEU A 102 13.21 -3.73 0.94
CA LEU A 102 11.97 -3.80 1.68
C LEU A 102 10.80 -3.61 0.71
N TYR A 103 9.72 -4.34 0.95
CA TYR A 103 8.51 -4.30 0.16
C TYR A 103 7.30 -3.98 1.03
N THR A 104 6.25 -3.43 0.46
CA THR A 104 4.93 -3.44 1.13
C THR A 104 4.39 -4.86 1.25
N HIS A 105 3.52 -5.14 2.22
CA HIS A 105 2.86 -6.44 2.36
C HIS A 105 1.83 -6.66 1.26
N GLY A 106 0.96 -5.67 1.02
CA GLY A 106 0.02 -5.61 -0.09
C GLY A 106 0.58 -4.93 -1.34
N TYR A 107 -0.29 -4.69 -2.32
CA TYR A 107 0.04 -4.11 -3.62
C TYR A 107 0.85 -2.83 -3.49
N SER A 108 0.42 -1.91 -2.62
CA SER A 108 1.16 -0.70 -2.28
C SER A 108 0.99 -0.35 -0.80
N TRP A 109 1.59 0.74 -0.35
CA TRP A 109 1.48 1.18 1.04
C TRP A 109 0.03 1.49 1.46
N GLU A 110 -0.84 1.91 0.53
CA GLU A 110 -2.27 2.11 0.83
C GLU A 110 -2.96 0.81 1.27
N ASN A 111 -2.50 -0.35 0.80
CA ASN A 111 -3.02 -1.65 1.23
C ASN A 111 -2.62 -1.95 2.68
N ASP A 112 -1.43 -1.51 3.08
CA ASP A 112 -0.83 -1.79 4.39
C ASP A 112 -1.32 -0.86 5.50
N ILE A 113 -1.78 0.34 5.15
CA ILE A 113 -2.40 1.27 6.11
C ILE A 113 -3.91 1.08 6.25
N PHE A 114 -4.54 0.22 5.46
CA PHE A 114 -5.97 -0.12 5.59
C PHE A 114 -6.27 -1.62 5.76
N PRO A 115 -5.52 -2.41 6.56
CA PRO A 115 -5.97 -3.75 6.94
C PRO A 115 -7.27 -3.68 7.74
N LYS A 116 -8.04 -4.77 7.74
CA LYS A 116 -9.39 -4.81 8.33
C LYS A 116 -9.43 -4.34 9.79
N GLN A 117 -8.41 -4.70 10.56
CA GLN A 117 -8.22 -4.36 11.98
C GLN A 117 -7.95 -2.86 12.15
N MET A 118 -7.20 -2.24 11.24
CA MET A 118 -6.98 -0.79 11.24
C MET A 118 -8.30 -0.04 11.07
N LEU A 119 -9.23 -0.53 10.25
CA LEU A 119 -10.51 0.15 10.02
C LEU A 119 -11.30 0.39 11.31
N ALA A 120 -11.23 -0.55 12.27
CA ALA A 120 -11.86 -0.39 13.58
C ALA A 120 -11.19 0.73 14.42
N ILE A 121 -9.85 0.84 14.38
CA ILE A 121 -9.08 1.89 15.04
C ILE A 121 -9.45 3.27 14.45
N LEU A 122 -9.46 3.37 13.13
CA LEU A 122 -9.81 4.59 12.41
C LEU A 122 -11.25 5.02 12.69
N TYR A 123 -12.16 4.06 12.69
CA TYR A 123 -13.55 4.32 13.00
C TYR A 123 -13.73 4.86 14.43
N ALA A 124 -13.13 4.19 15.42
CA ALA A 124 -13.16 4.62 16.82
C ALA A 124 -12.59 6.03 17.01
N HIS A 125 -11.43 6.30 16.38
CA HIS A 125 -10.82 7.63 16.40
C HIS A 125 -11.76 8.69 15.81
N LYS A 126 -12.40 8.39 14.68
CA LYS A 126 -13.31 9.31 14.00
C LYS A 126 -14.54 9.67 14.83
N ILE A 127 -15.10 8.71 15.57
CA ILE A 127 -16.22 8.96 16.49
C ILE A 127 -15.79 9.44 17.88
N ARG A 128 -14.49 9.66 18.10
CA ARG A 128 -13.89 10.08 19.38
C ARG A 128 -14.17 9.11 20.52
N ALA A 129 -14.15 7.81 20.23
CA ALA A 129 -14.33 6.75 21.22
C ALA A 129 -13.02 6.00 21.47
N SER A 130 -12.86 5.47 22.68
CA SER A 130 -11.74 4.57 23.02
C SER A 130 -11.83 3.23 22.28
N SER A 131 -13.05 2.79 22.00
CA SER A 131 -13.36 1.60 21.22
C SER A 131 -14.65 1.82 20.41
N PRO A 132 -14.78 1.21 19.22
CA PRO A 132 -15.97 1.31 18.40
C PRO A 132 -17.12 0.43 18.94
N PRO A 133 -18.39 0.85 18.87
CA PRO A 133 -19.53 0.01 19.28
C PRO A 133 -19.59 -1.31 18.48
N ALA A 134 -19.92 -2.42 19.15
CA ALA A 134 -19.86 -3.75 18.55
C ALA A 134 -20.70 -3.90 17.27
N ALA A 135 -21.90 -3.32 17.22
CA ALA A 135 -22.76 -3.33 16.03
C ALA A 135 -22.12 -2.60 14.84
N GLU A 136 -21.42 -1.48 15.10
CA GLU A 136 -20.76 -0.66 14.07
C GLU A 136 -19.52 -1.38 13.52
N VAL A 137 -18.77 -2.10 14.37
CA VAL A 137 -17.66 -2.98 13.96
C VAL A 137 -18.15 -4.15 13.12
N ALA A 138 -19.24 -4.79 13.54
CA ALA A 138 -19.83 -5.91 12.80
C ALA A 138 -20.28 -5.45 11.40
N GLU A 139 -20.94 -4.30 11.30
CA GLU A 139 -21.34 -3.73 10.01
C GLU A 139 -20.13 -3.40 9.12
N LEU A 140 -19.09 -2.77 9.68
CA LEU A 140 -17.85 -2.46 8.97
C LEU A 140 -17.18 -3.72 8.43
N SER A 141 -17.08 -4.76 9.27
CA SER A 141 -16.52 -6.06 8.92
C SER A 141 -17.33 -6.76 7.81
N ASN A 142 -18.66 -6.82 7.96
CA ASN A 142 -19.54 -7.47 6.99
C ASN A 142 -19.47 -6.78 5.62
N LYS A 143 -19.46 -5.45 5.60
CA LYS A 143 -19.34 -4.68 4.35
C LYS A 143 -17.97 -4.81 3.73
N TYR A 144 -16.92 -4.94 4.53
CA TYR A 144 -15.58 -5.23 4.04
C TYR A 144 -15.53 -6.58 3.32
N ASP A 145 -16.08 -7.63 3.94
CA ASP A 145 -16.09 -8.98 3.38
C ASP A 145 -16.96 -9.08 2.11
N GLU A 146 -18.10 -8.36 2.09
CA GLU A 146 -18.94 -8.21 0.90
C GLU A 146 -18.16 -7.57 -0.26
N MET A 147 -17.44 -6.47 0.02
CA MET A 147 -16.63 -5.79 -1.01
C MET A 147 -15.44 -6.61 -1.46
N SER A 148 -14.75 -7.28 -0.54
CA SER A 148 -13.64 -8.20 -0.84
C SER A 148 -14.10 -9.28 -1.83
N THR A 149 -15.28 -9.86 -1.60
CA THR A 149 -15.88 -10.84 -2.52
C THR A 149 -16.16 -10.24 -3.91
N ARG A 150 -16.72 -9.03 -3.96
CA ARG A 150 -17.08 -8.36 -5.23
C ARG A 150 -15.89 -7.89 -6.05
N ILE A 151 -14.79 -7.50 -5.38
CA ILE A 151 -13.57 -7.01 -6.03
C ILE A 151 -12.58 -8.12 -6.36
N ARG A 152 -12.88 -9.38 -5.99
CA ARG A 152 -12.03 -10.53 -6.32
C ARG A 152 -11.79 -10.72 -7.81
N TRP A 153 -12.85 -10.76 -8.61
CA TRP A 153 -12.69 -10.98 -10.05
C TRP A 153 -12.02 -9.79 -10.77
N PRO A 154 -12.31 -8.51 -10.44
CA PRO A 154 -11.61 -7.37 -11.02
C PRO A 154 -10.12 -7.35 -10.72
N VAL A 155 -9.72 -7.69 -9.48
CA VAL A 155 -8.31 -7.77 -9.10
C VAL A 155 -7.59 -8.87 -9.88
N ARG A 156 -8.23 -10.03 -10.06
CA ARG A 156 -7.69 -11.10 -10.93
C ARG A 156 -7.55 -10.65 -12.38
N ALA A 157 -8.55 -9.96 -12.92
CA ALA A 157 -8.51 -9.43 -14.27
C ALA A 157 -7.39 -8.39 -14.43
N ASP A 158 -7.20 -7.54 -13.42
CA ASP A 158 -6.13 -6.55 -13.38
C ASP A 158 -4.75 -7.19 -13.35
N TYR A 159 -4.56 -8.23 -12.54
CA TYR A 159 -3.33 -9.02 -12.54
C TYR A 159 -3.00 -9.58 -13.94
N TYR A 160 -3.98 -10.20 -14.61
CA TYR A 160 -3.73 -10.75 -15.94
C TYR A 160 -3.43 -9.66 -16.98
N ALA A 161 -4.13 -8.53 -16.90
CA ALA A 161 -3.82 -7.37 -17.72
C ALA A 161 -2.41 -6.83 -17.43
N PHE A 162 -2.00 -6.80 -16.16
CA PHE A 162 -0.66 -6.36 -15.74
C PHE A 162 0.44 -7.25 -16.33
N VAL A 163 0.29 -8.58 -16.26
CA VAL A 163 1.18 -9.54 -16.95
C VAL A 163 1.27 -9.26 -18.45
N ALA A 164 0.18 -8.77 -19.03
CA ALA A 164 0.11 -8.37 -20.43
C ALA A 164 0.58 -6.92 -20.71
N LYS A 165 1.22 -6.25 -19.73
CA LYS A 165 1.66 -4.84 -19.78
C LYS A 165 0.50 -3.85 -19.99
N SER A 166 -0.65 -4.18 -19.42
CA SER A 166 -1.88 -3.39 -19.44
C SER A 166 -2.46 -3.26 -18.03
N SER A 167 -3.68 -2.75 -17.90
CA SER A 167 -4.34 -2.53 -16.61
C SER A 167 -5.85 -2.49 -16.79
N VAL A 168 -6.59 -3.08 -15.84
CA VAL A 168 -8.06 -3.00 -15.74
C VAL A 168 -8.47 -1.95 -14.71
N LEU A 169 -7.81 -1.92 -13.56
CA LEU A 169 -8.15 -1.00 -12.47
C LEU A 169 -7.55 0.39 -12.72
N PRO A 170 -8.37 1.46 -12.75
CA PRO A 170 -7.90 2.80 -13.09
C PRO A 170 -7.20 3.46 -11.88
N ARG A 171 -5.87 3.29 -11.79
CA ARG A 171 -5.03 3.85 -10.70
C ARG A 171 -5.22 5.36 -10.47
N ASN A 172 -5.47 6.13 -11.53
CA ASN A 172 -5.63 7.59 -11.46
C ASN A 172 -7.09 8.06 -11.38
N ALA A 173 -8.06 7.15 -11.48
CA ALA A 173 -9.49 7.50 -11.46
C ALA A 173 -10.30 6.41 -10.74
N PRO A 174 -10.04 6.15 -9.45
CA PRO A 174 -10.66 5.04 -8.72
C PRO A 174 -12.19 5.12 -8.69
N GLY A 175 -12.75 6.34 -8.66
CA GLY A 175 -14.18 6.62 -8.73
C GLY A 175 -14.90 6.09 -9.99
N ARG A 176 -14.14 5.75 -11.05
CA ARG A 176 -14.68 5.17 -12.28
C ARG A 176 -15.20 3.74 -12.06
N VAL A 177 -14.58 2.97 -11.16
CA VAL A 177 -14.91 1.56 -10.92
C VAL A 177 -15.52 1.29 -9.55
N ILE A 178 -15.30 2.17 -8.59
CA ILE A 178 -15.97 2.15 -7.29
C ILE A 178 -16.74 3.46 -7.14
N SER A 179 -18.06 3.37 -6.96
CA SER A 179 -18.91 4.55 -6.75
C SER A 179 -19.62 4.48 -5.39
N LYS A 180 -20.24 5.60 -4.99
CA LYS A 180 -21.06 5.65 -3.79
C LYS A 180 -22.52 5.31 -4.12
N CYS A 181 -23.10 4.34 -3.42
CA CYS A 181 -24.55 4.08 -3.49
C CYS A 181 -25.31 5.30 -2.95
N ARG A 182 -26.23 5.87 -3.73
CA ARG A 182 -26.99 7.07 -3.35
C ARG A 182 -27.90 6.84 -2.14
N ILE A 183 -28.50 5.65 -2.08
CA ILE A 183 -29.45 5.25 -1.04
C ILE A 183 -28.70 4.99 0.27
N THR A 184 -27.81 4.00 0.28
CA THR A 184 -27.18 3.53 1.51
C THR A 184 -25.91 4.29 1.88
N GLY A 185 -25.23 4.92 0.93
CA GLY A 185 -23.94 5.55 1.13
C GLY A 185 -22.73 4.59 1.09
N TYR A 186 -22.95 3.28 1.03
CA TYR A 186 -21.91 2.26 0.91
C TYR A 186 -21.25 2.23 -0.49
N PRO A 187 -20.03 1.66 -0.61
CA PRO A 187 -19.40 1.46 -1.90
C PRO A 187 -20.20 0.53 -2.82
N LEU A 188 -20.16 0.84 -4.12
CA LEU A 188 -20.76 0.09 -5.21
C LEU A 188 -19.70 -0.18 -6.28
N VAL A 189 -19.43 -1.47 -6.53
CA VAL A 189 -18.51 -1.91 -7.60
C VAL A 189 -19.23 -1.81 -8.95
N MET A 190 -18.70 -0.99 -9.87
CA MET A 190 -19.28 -0.69 -11.17
C MET A 190 -18.99 -1.81 -12.19
N GLN A 191 -19.71 -2.93 -12.06
CA GLN A 191 -19.50 -4.16 -12.84
C GLN A 191 -19.48 -3.93 -14.36
N THR A 192 -20.38 -3.10 -14.89
CA THR A 192 -20.46 -2.78 -16.33
C THR A 192 -19.22 -2.06 -16.82
N GLU A 193 -18.72 -1.08 -16.06
CA GLU A 193 -17.52 -0.32 -16.42
C GLU A 193 -16.27 -1.19 -16.32
N LEU A 194 -16.18 -2.05 -15.30
CA LEU A 194 -15.08 -3.02 -15.17
C LEU A 194 -15.03 -4.00 -16.35
N ARG A 195 -16.17 -4.51 -16.82
CA ARG A 195 -16.21 -5.36 -18.02
C ARG A 195 -15.77 -4.61 -19.27
N LYS A 196 -16.13 -3.33 -19.41
CA LYS A 196 -15.66 -2.47 -20.50
C LYS A 196 -14.14 -2.31 -20.44
N LEU A 197 -13.58 -2.01 -19.27
CA LEU A 197 -12.14 -1.89 -19.04
C LEU A 197 -11.40 -3.20 -19.35
N CYS A 198 -11.96 -4.35 -18.96
CA CYS A 198 -11.39 -5.66 -19.32
C CYS A 198 -11.34 -5.87 -20.83
N ARG A 199 -12.41 -5.55 -21.56
CA ARG A 199 -12.42 -5.66 -23.03
C ARG A 199 -11.39 -4.73 -23.66
N GLN A 200 -11.25 -3.50 -23.14
CA GLN A 200 -10.25 -2.55 -23.59
C GLN A 200 -8.83 -3.09 -23.36
N ALA A 201 -8.52 -3.56 -22.15
CA ALA A 201 -7.24 -4.18 -21.83
C ALA A 201 -6.95 -5.37 -22.77
N ASN A 202 -7.92 -6.27 -22.95
CA ASN A 202 -7.77 -7.44 -23.82
C ASN A 202 -7.55 -7.08 -25.29
N SER A 203 -8.20 -6.04 -25.81
CA SER A 203 -8.06 -5.61 -27.21
C SER A 203 -6.65 -5.11 -27.55
N GLY A 204 -5.92 -4.59 -26.55
CA GLY A 204 -4.55 -4.12 -26.71
C GLY A 204 -3.49 -5.19 -26.41
N THR A 205 -3.88 -6.41 -26.02
CA THR A 205 -2.96 -7.44 -25.55
C THR A 205 -2.96 -8.67 -26.45
N GLN A 206 -1.78 -9.23 -26.70
CA GLN A 206 -1.66 -10.53 -27.37
C GLN A 206 -2.12 -11.66 -26.44
N ALA A 207 -2.68 -12.72 -27.02
CA ALA A 207 -3.04 -13.93 -26.28
C ALA A 207 -1.79 -14.52 -25.60
N ARG A 208 -1.92 -14.88 -24.31
CA ARG A 208 -0.83 -15.42 -23.50
C ARG A 208 -1.35 -16.53 -22.59
N THR A 209 -0.48 -17.48 -22.29
CA THR A 209 -0.72 -18.47 -21.24
C THR A 209 -0.71 -17.76 -19.90
N LEU A 210 -1.85 -17.80 -19.21
CA LEU A 210 -2.00 -17.14 -17.93
C LEU A 210 -1.53 -18.08 -16.80
N PRO A 211 -0.73 -17.59 -15.84
CA PRO A 211 -0.32 -18.41 -14.71
C PRO A 211 -1.52 -18.75 -13.83
N ASN A 212 -1.48 -19.92 -13.18
CA ASN A 212 -2.54 -20.33 -12.27
C ASN A 212 -2.53 -19.47 -10.99
N LEU A 213 -3.62 -18.75 -10.72
CA LEU A 213 -3.76 -17.80 -9.62
C LEU A 213 -4.27 -18.45 -8.32
N THR A 214 -3.66 -19.55 -7.88
CA THR A 214 -3.98 -20.13 -6.57
C THR A 214 -3.68 -19.18 -5.40
N LYS A 215 -2.72 -18.27 -5.56
CA LYS A 215 -2.26 -17.33 -4.51
C LYS A 215 -3.15 -16.09 -4.31
N LEU A 216 -4.12 -15.80 -5.17
CA LEU A 216 -4.97 -14.59 -5.05
C LEU A 216 -6.22 -14.88 -4.21
N ALA A 217 -5.99 -15.33 -2.97
CA ALA A 217 -7.02 -15.60 -1.98
C ALA A 217 -7.53 -14.31 -1.31
N GLU A 218 -6.65 -13.31 -1.19
CA GLU A 218 -6.89 -12.03 -0.51
C GLU A 218 -6.95 -10.88 -1.53
N PRO A 219 -8.11 -10.60 -2.15
CA PRO A 219 -8.18 -9.63 -3.23
C PRO A 219 -7.92 -8.20 -2.77
N MET A 220 -8.19 -7.88 -1.50
CA MET A 220 -7.91 -6.57 -0.93
C MET A 220 -6.42 -6.30 -0.78
N ARG A 221 -5.62 -7.35 -0.53
CA ARG A 221 -4.16 -7.26 -0.47
C ARG A 221 -3.57 -6.86 -1.84
N TYR A 222 -4.13 -7.38 -2.92
CA TYR A 222 -3.61 -7.19 -4.28
C TYR A 222 -4.40 -6.16 -5.12
N CYS A 223 -5.34 -5.43 -4.51
CA CYS A 223 -6.08 -4.38 -5.19
C CYS A 223 -5.20 -3.14 -5.36
N ALA A 224 -5.23 -2.49 -6.53
CA ALA A 224 -4.46 -1.27 -6.77
C ALA A 224 -4.72 -0.22 -5.67
N GLY A 225 -3.64 0.28 -5.04
CA GLY A 225 -3.68 1.08 -3.81
C GLY A 225 -4.74 2.18 -3.78
N LYS A 226 -4.70 3.10 -4.73
CA LYS A 226 -5.68 4.21 -4.83
C LYS A 226 -7.13 3.75 -5.00
N VAL A 227 -7.36 2.62 -5.66
CA VAL A 227 -8.70 2.02 -5.78
C VAL A 227 -9.13 1.43 -4.44
N TYR A 228 -8.23 0.75 -3.74
CA TYR A 228 -8.47 0.21 -2.41
C TYR A 228 -8.75 1.32 -1.38
N ALA A 229 -7.89 2.34 -1.31
CA ALA A 229 -8.08 3.50 -0.43
C ALA A 229 -9.42 4.21 -0.67
N HIS A 230 -9.82 4.37 -1.95
CA HIS A 230 -11.12 4.95 -2.27
C HIS A 230 -12.29 4.07 -1.82
N LEU A 231 -12.19 2.75 -1.98
CA LEU A 231 -13.19 1.80 -1.50
C LEU A 231 -13.32 1.89 0.02
N VAL A 232 -12.20 1.88 0.75
CA VAL A 232 -12.15 1.99 2.21
C VAL A 232 -12.76 3.31 2.69
N HIS A 233 -12.47 4.42 2.01
CA HIS A 233 -13.10 5.72 2.28
C HIS A 233 -14.62 5.68 2.20
N LEU A 234 -15.17 5.10 1.13
CA LEU A 234 -16.62 4.96 0.97
C LEU A 234 -17.21 3.98 1.98
N LEU A 235 -16.47 2.95 2.38
CA LEU A 235 -16.90 1.98 3.37
C LEU A 235 -17.01 2.62 4.76
N VAL A 236 -15.97 3.31 5.23
CA VAL A 236 -15.98 4.01 6.53
C VAL A 236 -17.06 5.10 6.56
N THR A 237 -17.17 5.91 5.50
CA THR A 237 -18.22 6.95 5.42
C THR A 237 -19.63 6.37 5.32
N GLY A 238 -19.79 5.21 4.67
CA GLY A 238 -21.05 4.47 4.62
C GLY A 238 -21.52 4.02 6.01
N VAL A 239 -20.62 3.42 6.81
CA VAL A 239 -20.94 3.01 8.19
C VAL A 239 -21.25 4.21 9.06
N LEU A 240 -20.45 5.29 9.01
CA LEU A 240 -20.74 6.52 9.76
C LEU A 240 -22.16 7.03 9.46
N ARG A 241 -22.57 7.03 8.18
CA ARG A 241 -23.91 7.44 7.77
C ARG A 241 -25.00 6.50 8.29
N ALA A 242 -24.79 5.19 8.20
CA ALA A 242 -25.77 4.18 8.61
C ALA A 242 -26.13 4.28 10.10
N PHE A 243 -25.19 4.75 10.93
CA PHE A 243 -25.38 4.97 12.36
C PHE A 243 -25.57 6.45 12.74
N SER A 244 -26.01 7.29 11.79
CA SER A 244 -26.31 8.71 12.00
C SER A 244 -25.16 9.52 12.62
N ARG A 245 -23.90 9.10 12.37
CA ARG A 245 -22.70 9.82 12.81
C ARG A 245 -22.43 10.94 11.81
N ASN A 246 -22.72 12.17 12.22
CA ASN A 246 -22.51 13.34 11.36
C ASN A 246 -21.04 13.78 11.43
N ALA A 247 -20.17 13.09 10.69
CA ALA A 247 -18.75 13.41 10.63
C ALA A 247 -18.25 13.34 9.19
N SER A 248 -18.06 14.51 8.57
CA SER A 248 -17.42 14.60 7.26
C SER A 248 -16.03 13.97 7.33
N LEU A 249 -15.74 13.06 6.41
CA LEU A 249 -14.44 12.41 6.29
C LEU A 249 -14.04 12.52 4.83
N THR A 250 -13.02 13.33 4.56
CA THR A 250 -12.43 13.42 3.22
C THR A 250 -11.45 12.26 3.02
N PRO A 251 -11.13 11.88 1.77
CA PRO A 251 -10.14 10.84 1.52
C PRO A 251 -8.77 11.15 2.15
N VAL A 252 -8.30 12.40 2.02
CA VAL A 252 -7.01 12.86 2.58
C VAL A 252 -6.99 12.71 4.10
N HIS A 253 -8.03 13.18 4.80
CA HIS A 253 -8.10 13.05 6.26
C HIS A 253 -8.12 11.57 6.70
N LEU A 254 -8.74 10.67 5.93
CA LEU A 254 -8.70 9.25 6.26
C LEU A 254 -7.28 8.67 6.13
N ILE A 255 -6.53 9.08 5.11
CA ILE A 255 -5.12 8.69 4.91
C ILE A 255 -4.25 9.23 6.04
N ASP A 256 -4.35 10.54 6.35
CA ASP A 256 -3.60 11.18 7.43
C ASP A 256 -3.85 10.48 8.77
N MET A 257 -5.12 10.17 9.05
CA MET A 257 -5.51 9.44 10.25
C MET A 257 -4.93 8.01 10.27
N ALA A 258 -4.88 7.33 9.12
CA ALA A 258 -4.30 5.99 9.02
C ALA A 258 -2.80 5.99 9.27
N LEU A 259 -2.06 6.91 8.66
CA LEU A 259 -0.63 7.09 8.90
C LEU A 259 -0.36 7.44 10.37
N LEU A 260 -1.14 8.37 10.95
CA LEU A 260 -1.04 8.74 12.36
C LEU A 260 -1.31 7.57 13.31
N LYS A 261 -2.20 6.64 12.93
CA LYS A 261 -2.58 5.46 13.72
C LYS A 261 -1.75 4.23 13.43
N MET A 262 -0.88 4.26 12.44
CA MET A 262 0.00 3.14 12.10
C MET A 262 0.91 2.70 13.27
N PRO A 263 1.51 3.60 14.09
CA PRO A 263 2.27 3.17 15.27
C PRO A 263 1.45 2.41 16.31
N GLU A 264 0.20 2.84 16.53
CA GLU A 264 -0.73 2.16 17.43
C GLU A 264 -1.09 0.78 16.88
N TYR A 265 -1.35 0.70 15.57
CA TYR A 265 -1.68 -0.53 14.87
C TYR A 265 -0.54 -1.57 14.94
N LEU A 266 0.67 -1.18 14.56
CA LEU A 266 1.86 -2.03 14.55
C LEU A 266 2.17 -2.61 15.94
N ARG A 267 1.98 -1.82 17.02
CA ARG A 267 2.23 -2.28 18.40
C ARG A 267 1.15 -3.21 18.94
N ARG A 268 -0.10 -3.06 18.52
CA ARG A 268 -1.24 -3.80 19.09
C ARG A 268 -1.60 -5.10 18.37
N ASN A 269 -1.23 -5.23 17.10
CA ASN A 269 -1.69 -6.33 16.23
C ASN A 269 -0.54 -7.25 15.82
N ASN A 270 0.24 -7.73 16.78
CA ASN A 270 1.43 -8.56 16.55
C ASN A 270 1.16 -9.90 15.83
N THR A 271 -0.10 -10.33 15.70
CA THR A 271 -0.52 -11.52 14.94
C THR A 271 -1.11 -11.21 13.57
N ASP A 272 -1.27 -9.93 13.21
CA ASP A 272 -1.76 -9.55 11.89
C ASP A 272 -0.67 -9.72 10.82
N SER A 273 -1.06 -10.15 9.61
CA SER A 273 -0.10 -10.48 8.56
C SER A 273 0.70 -9.29 8.08
N VAL A 274 0.13 -8.07 8.06
CA VAL A 274 0.85 -6.84 7.71
C VAL A 274 1.95 -6.57 8.74
N VAL A 275 1.62 -6.70 10.02
CA VAL A 275 2.56 -6.44 11.13
C VAL A 275 3.68 -7.47 11.11
N MET A 276 3.33 -8.75 11.02
CA MET A 276 4.31 -9.85 10.96
C MET A 276 5.24 -9.71 9.75
N PHE A 277 4.70 -9.32 8.60
CA PHE A 277 5.48 -9.13 7.38
C PHE A 277 6.51 -8.01 7.53
N HIS A 278 6.09 -6.83 8.00
CA HIS A 278 7.01 -5.71 8.21
C HIS A 278 8.02 -5.99 9.32
N ALA A 279 7.60 -6.63 10.43
CA ALA A 279 8.51 -7.06 11.49
C ALA A 279 9.56 -8.05 10.97
N GLY A 280 9.16 -8.98 10.10
CA GLY A 280 10.07 -9.94 9.47
C GLY A 280 11.14 -9.27 8.62
N GLN A 281 10.78 -8.26 7.82
CA GLN A 281 11.75 -7.49 7.04
C GLN A 281 12.66 -6.65 7.94
N ALA A 282 12.08 -5.97 8.94
CA ALA A 282 12.81 -5.09 9.86
C ALA A 282 13.84 -5.84 10.73
N ALA A 283 13.59 -7.12 11.03
CA ALA A 283 14.49 -7.99 11.78
C ALA A 283 15.76 -8.39 10.99
N LEU A 284 15.77 -8.21 9.67
CA LEU A 284 16.93 -8.53 8.81
C LEU A 284 17.88 -7.35 8.60
N ILE A 285 17.48 -6.14 9.02
CA ILE A 285 18.24 -4.89 8.88
C ILE A 285 19.35 -4.84 9.94
#